data_AF-A0A846WD89-F1
#
_entry.id   AF-A0A846WD89-F1
#
_cell.length_a   1.000
_cell.length_b   1.000
_cell.length_c   1.000
_cell.angle_alpha   90.00
_cell.angle_beta   90.00
_cell.angle_gamma   90.00
#
_symmetry.space_group_name_H-M   'P 1'
#
loop_
_entity.id
_entity.type
_entity.pdbx_description
1 polymer ?
#
loop_
_entity_poly.entity_id
_entity_poly.type
_entity_poly.pdbx_seq_one_letter_code
_entity_poly.pdbx_strand_id
1 'polypeptide(L)'
;MRVEPPETQLSERERFGIRVEIGVVLLVTFGLSGISAGLSLLDSALSPGGVGGRTVALNASRSNNSVIDLLFQLVGITRLLAWAALGLYLLWRSGIGPRLVGLARFGRTDAIAGVVLAAVIGVPGLGLYLLAHALGVSVTIVPNSIDEHWWRLPVLIASACANSVAEEVIVVAYLISRLRKLGWSDNKSLLASALLRGSYHLYQGLGGGLGNIVMGLVFGRYWQRTNRLWPLILAHALIDAVAYLGYNVLRGRVGWLP
;
A
#
# COMPACT_ATOMS: atom_id res chain seq x y z
N MET A 1 6.96 -19.76 -25.97
CA MET A 1 8.44 -19.71 -25.91
C MET A 1 8.86 -18.57 -24.99
N ARG A 2 9.50 -18.85 -23.85
CA ARG A 2 10.20 -17.82 -23.08
C ARG A 2 11.51 -17.54 -23.80
N VAL A 3 11.70 -16.32 -24.27
CA VAL A 3 13.01 -15.83 -24.70
C VAL A 3 13.79 -15.56 -23.41
N GLU A 4 14.74 -16.43 -23.09
CA GLU A 4 15.69 -16.14 -22.03
C GLU A 4 16.66 -15.07 -22.53
N PRO A 5 16.79 -13.92 -21.84
CA PRO A 5 17.82 -12.96 -22.18
C PRO A 5 19.19 -13.61 -21.92
N PRO A 6 20.24 -13.23 -22.68
CA PRO A 6 21.59 -13.65 -22.33
C PRO A 6 21.88 -13.20 -20.89
N GLU A 7 22.16 -14.14 -20.00
CA GLU A 7 22.57 -13.87 -18.63
C GLU A 7 23.95 -13.21 -18.64
N THR A 8 24.00 -11.90 -18.84
CA THR A 8 25.14 -11.13 -18.36
C THR A 8 25.09 -11.19 -16.84
N GLN A 9 25.92 -12.07 -16.26
CA GLN A 9 26.07 -12.17 -14.82
C GLN A 9 26.46 -10.79 -14.29
N LEU A 10 25.66 -10.26 -13.37
CA LEU A 10 25.95 -8.98 -12.73
C LEU A 10 27.30 -9.05 -12.00
N SER A 11 28.14 -8.07 -12.26
CA SER A 11 29.35 -7.84 -11.46
C SER A 11 29.00 -7.56 -10.00
N GLU A 12 29.92 -7.81 -9.08
CA GLU A 12 29.74 -7.51 -7.65
C GLU A 12 29.42 -6.02 -7.42
N ARG A 13 30.02 -5.12 -8.22
CA ARG A 13 29.75 -3.68 -8.15
C ARG A 13 28.31 -3.35 -8.51
N GLU A 14 27.74 -3.99 -9.53
CA GLU A 14 26.33 -3.79 -9.92
C GLU A 14 25.38 -4.37 -8.88
N ARG A 15 25.68 -5.56 -8.33
CA ARG A 15 24.89 -6.16 -7.23
C ARG A 15 24.86 -5.24 -6.02
N PHE A 16 26.02 -4.69 -5.65
CA PHE A 16 26.12 -3.71 -4.56
C PHE A 16 25.30 -2.46 -4.86
N GLY A 17 25.42 -1.89 -6.06
CA GLY A 17 24.64 -0.73 -6.49
C GLY A 17 23.14 -0.96 -6.36
N ILE A 18 22.63 -2.12 -6.78
CA ILE A 18 21.20 -2.46 -6.65
C ILE A 18 20.79 -2.59 -5.18
N ARG A 19 21.60 -3.19 -4.31
CA ARG A 19 21.29 -3.29 -2.87
C ARG A 19 21.20 -1.91 -2.23
N VAL A 20 22.13 -1.00 -2.56
CA VAL A 20 22.10 0.39 -2.11
C VAL A 20 20.86 1.11 -2.65
N GLU A 21 20.55 0.94 -3.94
CA GLU A 21 19.35 1.52 -4.55
C GLU A 21 18.07 1.10 -3.81
N ILE A 22 17.90 -0.21 -3.56
CA ILE A 22 16.76 -0.74 -2.79
C ILE A 22 16.73 -0.09 -1.39
N GLY A 23 17.86 -0.07 -0.68
CA GLY A 23 17.95 0.50 0.66
C GLY A 23 17.51 1.97 0.70
N VAL A 24 18.02 2.79 -0.22
CA VAL A 24 17.68 4.22 -0.31
C VAL A 24 16.21 4.41 -0.70
N VAL A 25 15.72 3.70 -1.71
CA VAL A 25 14.32 3.81 -2.14
C VAL A 25 13.38 3.43 -1.01
N LEU A 26 13.66 2.34 -0.28
CA LEU A 26 12.83 1.94 0.85
C LEU A 26 12.91 2.97 1.98
N LEU A 27 14.09 3.48 2.35
CA LEU A 27 14.21 4.51 3.38
C LEU A 27 13.43 5.79 3.03
N VAL A 28 13.49 6.25 1.79
CA VAL A 28 12.78 7.46 1.33
C VAL A 28 11.26 7.26 1.26
N THR A 29 10.80 6.02 1.09
CA THR A 29 9.39 5.68 0.89
C THR A 29 8.78 4.97 2.11
N PHE A 30 8.65 3.65 2.06
CA PHE A 30 7.87 2.86 3.02
C PHE A 30 8.69 2.23 4.15
N GLY A 31 10.02 2.18 4.03
CA GLY A 31 10.92 1.55 4.99
C GLY A 31 10.93 2.26 6.35
N LEU A 32 11.05 3.59 6.36
CA LEU A 32 10.94 4.36 7.61
C LEU A 32 9.53 4.29 8.21
N SER A 33 8.49 4.23 7.36
CA SER A 33 7.11 3.99 7.81
C SER A 33 6.96 2.62 8.48
N GLY A 34 7.61 1.58 7.96
CA GLY A 34 7.67 0.25 8.58
C GLY A 34 8.32 0.25 9.96
N ILE A 35 9.47 0.90 10.09
CA ILE A 35 10.15 1.05 11.38
C ILE A 35 9.27 1.80 12.38
N SER A 36 8.69 2.93 11.95
CA SER A 36 7.80 3.74 12.78
C SER A 36 6.54 2.99 13.20
N ALA A 37 5.97 2.19 12.29
CA ALA A 37 4.80 1.36 12.56
C ALA A 37 5.10 0.25 13.58
N GLY A 38 6.27 -0.41 13.48
CA GLY A 38 6.71 -1.40 14.46
C GLY A 38 6.94 -0.78 15.85
N LEU A 39 7.59 0.39 15.92
CA LEU A 39 7.78 1.12 17.17
C LEU A 39 6.43 1.55 17.78
N SER A 40 5.50 2.05 16.96
CA SER A 40 4.15 2.43 17.40
C SER A 40 3.37 1.24 17.97
N LEU A 41 3.48 0.07 17.34
CA LEU A 41 2.85 -1.16 17.84
C LEU A 41 3.44 -1.60 19.17
N LEU A 42 4.78 -1.59 19.30
CA LEU A 42 5.47 -1.95 20.54
C LEU A 42 5.11 -1.00 21.69
N ASP A 43 5.15 0.31 21.42
CA ASP A 43 4.73 1.36 22.36
C ASP A 43 3.28 1.15 22.83
N SER A 44 2.38 0.83 21.91
CA SER A 44 0.97 0.53 22.24
C SER A 44 0.82 -0.76 23.06
N ALA A 45 1.62 -1.79 22.79
CA ALA A 45 1.59 -3.05 23.52
C ALA A 45 2.13 -2.92 24.96
N LEU A 46 3.05 -1.97 25.19
CA LEU A 46 3.65 -1.71 26.51
C LEU A 46 2.87 -0.67 27.34
N SER A 47 1.97 0.09 26.71
CA SER A 47 1.18 1.14 27.37
C SER A 47 0.00 0.58 28.18
N PRO A 48 -0.38 1.21 29.31
CA PRO A 48 -1.62 0.88 30.03
C PRO A 48 -2.84 1.04 29.10
N GLY A 49 -3.65 -0.01 28.94
CA GLY A 49 -4.77 -0.06 27.99
C GLY A 49 -4.49 -0.83 26.69
N GLY A 50 -3.23 -1.20 26.45
CA GLY A 50 -2.81 -2.04 25.33
C GLY A 50 -3.14 -1.45 23.95
N VAL A 51 -3.17 -2.32 22.94
CA VAL A 51 -3.36 -1.95 21.53
C VAL A 51 -4.75 -1.34 21.25
N GLY A 52 -5.78 -1.67 22.05
CA GLY A 52 -7.16 -1.23 21.84
C GLY A 52 -7.44 0.24 22.20
N GLY A 53 -6.56 0.89 22.98
CA GLY A 53 -6.78 2.28 23.41
C GLY A 53 -6.36 3.36 22.39
N ARG A 54 -5.78 2.96 21.24
CA ARG A 54 -5.18 3.91 20.29
C ARG A 54 -6.08 4.14 19.08
N THR A 55 -6.15 5.39 18.65
CA THR A 55 -6.81 5.79 17.40
C THR A 55 -5.76 6.27 16.42
N VAL A 56 -5.80 5.76 15.19
CA VAL A 56 -4.95 6.25 14.09
C VAL A 56 -5.79 6.75 12.95
N ALA A 57 -5.54 7.99 12.54
CA ALA A 57 -6.17 8.61 11.37
C ALA A 57 -5.33 8.37 10.11
N LEU A 58 -5.92 7.81 9.05
CA LEU A 58 -5.23 7.58 7.77
C LEU A 58 -5.07 8.89 6.98
N ASN A 59 -6.17 9.65 6.87
CA ASN A 59 -6.19 10.99 6.29
C ASN A 59 -6.57 12.00 7.39
N ALA A 60 -5.56 12.50 8.12
CA ALA A 60 -5.76 13.46 9.20
C ALA A 60 -5.80 14.90 8.67
N SER A 61 -6.70 15.72 9.21
CA SER A 61 -6.63 17.17 9.07
C SER A 61 -5.37 17.70 9.77
N ARG A 62 -4.69 18.65 9.13
CA ARG A 62 -3.47 19.32 9.61
C ARG A 62 -3.66 20.80 9.90
N SER A 63 -4.80 21.36 9.54
CA SER A 63 -5.11 22.76 9.79
C SER A 63 -6.61 22.95 9.99
N ASN A 64 -6.98 23.83 10.92
CA ASN A 64 -8.36 24.29 11.06
C ASN A 64 -8.77 25.23 9.90
N ASN A 65 -7.82 25.72 9.11
CA ASN A 65 -8.11 26.51 7.91
C ASN A 65 -8.32 25.58 6.71
N SER A 66 -9.53 25.59 6.13
CA SER A 66 -9.92 24.65 5.07
C SER A 66 -9.02 24.70 3.82
N VAL A 67 -8.58 25.89 3.39
CA VAL A 67 -7.71 26.01 2.20
C VAL A 67 -6.31 25.49 2.50
N ILE A 68 -5.77 25.82 3.67
CA ILE A 68 -4.46 25.33 4.10
C ILE A 68 -4.48 23.81 4.26
N ASP A 69 -5.56 23.25 4.81
CA ASP A 69 -5.69 21.79 4.95
C ASP A 69 -5.76 21.10 3.58
N LEU A 70 -6.57 21.61 2.65
CA LEU A 70 -6.59 21.12 1.27
C LEU A 70 -5.19 21.10 0.65
N LEU A 71 -4.41 22.17 0.81
CA LEU A 71 -3.03 22.24 0.30
C LEU A 71 -2.14 21.16 0.93
N PHE A 72 -2.27 20.91 2.24
CA PHE A 72 -1.53 19.82 2.90
C PHE A 72 -1.91 18.43 2.36
N GLN A 73 -3.20 18.19 2.08
CA GLN A 73 -3.64 16.93 1.49
C GLN A 73 -3.06 16.76 0.07
N LEU A 74 -3.08 17.82 -0.75
CA LEU A 74 -2.50 17.81 -2.10
C LEU A 74 -0.98 17.59 -2.08
N VAL A 75 -0.26 18.15 -1.10
CA VAL A 75 1.17 17.84 -0.88
C VAL A 75 1.37 16.36 -0.54
N GLY A 76 0.51 15.78 0.31
CA GLY A 76 0.52 14.36 0.63
C GLY A 76 0.34 13.47 -0.62
N ILE A 77 -0.66 13.77 -1.44
CA ILE A 77 -0.92 13.11 -2.73
C ILE A 77 0.28 13.23 -3.66
N THR A 78 0.83 14.44 -3.80
CA THR A 78 1.98 14.70 -4.69
C THR A 78 3.20 13.90 -4.25
N ARG A 79 3.44 13.78 -2.94
CA ARG A 79 4.53 12.95 -2.40
C ARG A 79 4.37 11.47 -2.76
N LEU A 80 3.18 10.91 -2.66
CA LEU A 80 2.91 9.52 -3.05
C LEU A 80 3.13 9.30 -4.55
N LEU A 81 2.66 10.22 -5.39
CA LEU A 81 2.92 10.18 -6.83
C LEU A 81 4.41 10.32 -7.16
N ALA A 82 5.15 11.15 -6.42
CA ALA A 82 6.60 11.28 -6.57
C ALA A 82 7.33 9.98 -6.21
N TRP A 83 6.90 9.27 -5.17
CA TRP A 83 7.43 7.94 -4.82
C TRP A 83 7.19 6.93 -5.95
N ALA A 84 5.97 6.88 -6.49
CA ALA A 84 5.67 6.03 -7.64
C ALA A 84 6.55 6.38 -8.86
N ALA A 85 6.66 7.67 -9.17
CA ALA A 85 7.48 8.17 -10.28
C ALA A 85 8.95 7.78 -10.12
N LEU A 86 9.50 7.87 -8.90
CA LEU A 86 10.87 7.42 -8.60
C LEU A 86 11.05 5.92 -8.92
N GLY A 87 10.14 5.07 -8.44
CA GLY A 87 10.19 3.62 -8.71
C GLY A 87 10.12 3.30 -10.21
N LEU A 88 9.19 3.94 -10.93
CA LEU A 88 9.06 3.78 -12.38
C LEU A 88 10.28 4.30 -13.14
N TYR A 89 10.84 5.44 -12.72
CA TYR A 89 12.03 6.02 -13.34
C TYR A 89 13.23 5.08 -13.21
N LEU A 90 13.47 4.51 -12.04
CA LEU A 90 14.56 3.55 -11.80
C LEU A 90 14.35 2.25 -12.60
N LEU A 91 13.13 1.73 -12.65
CA LEU A 91 12.78 0.60 -13.50
C LEU A 91 13.07 0.91 -14.98
N TRP A 92 12.60 2.05 -15.47
CA TRP A 92 12.83 2.48 -16.84
C TRP A 92 14.32 2.63 -17.17
N ARG A 93 15.10 3.27 -16.29
CA ARG A 93 16.57 3.39 -16.44
C ARG A 93 17.30 2.05 -16.48
N SER A 94 16.73 1.02 -15.89
CA SER A 94 17.25 -0.35 -15.93
C SER A 94 16.73 -1.21 -17.10
N GLY A 95 15.99 -0.61 -18.04
CA GLY A 95 15.43 -1.31 -19.21
C GLY A 95 14.03 -1.91 -18.99
N ILE A 96 13.45 -1.76 -17.80
CA ILE A 96 12.09 -2.24 -17.48
C ILE A 96 11.11 -1.06 -17.63
N GLY A 97 10.63 -0.80 -18.85
CA GLY A 97 9.68 0.28 -19.10
C GLY A 97 8.30 0.04 -18.45
N PRO A 98 7.47 1.09 -18.27
CA PRO A 98 6.15 0.99 -17.63
C PRO A 98 5.23 -0.08 -18.22
N ARG A 99 5.30 -0.30 -19.54
CA ARG A 99 4.53 -1.36 -20.21
C ARG A 99 4.89 -2.76 -19.73
N LEU A 100 6.16 -3.02 -19.40
CA LEU A 100 6.64 -4.33 -18.96
C LEU A 100 6.19 -4.69 -17.55
N VAL A 101 5.93 -3.69 -16.71
CA VAL A 101 5.34 -3.91 -15.39
C VAL A 101 3.81 -3.92 -15.42
N GLY A 102 3.19 -3.74 -16.59
CA GLY A 102 1.74 -3.82 -16.74
C GLY A 102 1.00 -2.49 -16.70
N LEU A 103 1.71 -1.37 -16.84
CA LEU A 103 1.15 -0.02 -16.97
C LEU A 103 1.06 0.41 -18.45
N ALA A 104 0.66 -0.51 -19.31
CA ALA A 104 0.28 -0.21 -20.69
C ALA A 104 -1.16 0.35 -20.73
N ARG A 105 -1.94 0.02 -21.76
CA ARG A 105 -3.36 0.43 -21.82
C ARG A 105 -4.18 -0.35 -20.79
N PHE A 106 -4.95 0.40 -19.99
CA PHE A 106 -6.00 -0.14 -19.12
C PHE A 106 -7.14 -0.71 -19.97
N GLY A 107 -7.59 -1.92 -19.64
CA GLY A 107 -8.64 -2.62 -20.36
C GLY A 107 -9.74 -3.18 -19.46
N ARG A 108 -10.82 -3.66 -20.07
CA ARG A 108 -11.98 -4.25 -19.37
C ARG A 108 -11.59 -5.41 -18.45
N THR A 109 -10.63 -6.24 -18.87
CA THR A 109 -10.13 -7.35 -18.06
C THR A 109 -9.43 -6.86 -16.79
N ASP A 110 -8.74 -5.71 -16.83
CA ASP A 110 -8.13 -5.14 -15.63
C ASP A 110 -9.18 -4.59 -14.69
N ALA A 111 -10.23 -3.96 -15.23
CA ALA A 111 -11.36 -3.48 -14.44
C ALA A 111 -12.04 -4.63 -13.68
N ILE A 112 -12.38 -5.71 -14.38
CA ILE A 112 -13.02 -6.88 -13.78
C ILE A 112 -12.10 -7.51 -12.73
N ALA A 113 -10.83 -7.75 -13.09
CA ALA A 113 -9.88 -8.35 -12.15
C ALA A 113 -9.65 -7.47 -10.92
N GLY A 114 -9.57 -6.15 -11.09
CA GLY A 114 -9.41 -5.22 -9.98
C GLY A 114 -10.62 -5.21 -9.04
N VAL A 115 -11.85 -5.21 -9.56
CA VAL A 115 -13.06 -5.31 -8.74
C VAL A 115 -13.14 -6.65 -8.00
N VAL A 116 -12.83 -7.76 -8.68
CA VAL A 116 -12.83 -9.09 -8.04
C VAL A 116 -11.78 -9.17 -6.95
N LEU A 117 -10.54 -8.71 -7.20
CA LEU A 117 -9.48 -8.68 -6.20
C LEU A 117 -9.86 -7.78 -5.01
N ALA A 118 -10.48 -6.62 -5.26
CA ALA A 118 -10.99 -5.75 -4.20
C ALA A 118 -12.01 -6.47 -3.32
N ALA A 119 -12.96 -7.19 -3.91
CA ALA A 119 -13.96 -7.94 -3.16
C ALA A 119 -13.35 -9.11 -2.36
N VAL A 120 -12.45 -9.88 -2.98
CA VAL A 120 -11.79 -11.04 -2.37
C VAL A 120 -10.94 -10.66 -1.16
N ILE A 121 -10.31 -9.48 -1.17
CA ILE A 121 -9.50 -8.99 -0.05
C ILE A 121 -10.33 -8.15 0.92
N GLY A 122 -11.07 -7.17 0.40
CA GLY A 122 -11.77 -6.17 1.18
C GLY A 122 -12.95 -6.72 1.98
N VAL A 123 -13.75 -7.63 1.41
CA VAL A 123 -14.93 -8.18 2.12
C VAL A 123 -14.52 -9.02 3.33
N PRO A 124 -13.62 -10.02 3.20
CA PRO A 124 -13.13 -10.75 4.38
C PRO A 124 -12.39 -9.84 5.36
N GLY A 125 -11.59 -8.89 4.87
CA GLY A 125 -10.88 -7.93 5.71
C GLY A 125 -11.82 -7.09 6.58
N LEU A 126 -12.90 -6.57 6.00
CA LEU A 126 -13.94 -5.84 6.72
C LEU A 126 -14.63 -6.73 7.75
N GLY A 127 -14.97 -7.98 7.40
CA GLY A 127 -15.57 -8.94 8.33
C GLY A 127 -14.66 -9.23 9.53
N LEU A 128 -13.37 -9.45 9.29
CA LEU A 128 -12.38 -9.68 10.34
C LEU A 128 -12.19 -8.45 11.23
N TYR A 129 -12.16 -7.24 10.64
CA TYR A 129 -12.08 -6.00 11.40
C TYR A 129 -13.27 -5.84 12.35
N LEU A 130 -14.49 -6.01 11.85
CA LEU A 130 -15.71 -5.89 12.65
C LEU A 130 -15.76 -6.93 13.77
N LEU A 131 -15.33 -8.16 13.50
CA LEU A 131 -15.25 -9.21 14.52
C LEU A 131 -14.19 -8.89 15.59
N ALA A 132 -12.99 -8.49 15.19
CA ALA A 132 -11.91 -8.14 16.13
C ALA A 132 -12.29 -6.94 17.00
N HIS A 133 -13.01 -5.97 16.42
CA HIS A 133 -13.56 -4.83 17.15
C HIS A 133 -14.63 -5.26 18.15
N ALA A 134 -15.59 -6.09 17.75
CA ALA A 134 -16.61 -6.63 18.65
C ALA A 134 -16.03 -7.42 19.83
N LEU A 135 -14.85 -8.02 19.65
CA LEU A 135 -14.11 -8.77 20.68
C LEU A 135 -13.16 -7.89 21.52
N GLY A 136 -13.07 -6.57 21.26
CA GLY A 136 -12.23 -5.64 22.04
C GLY A 136 -10.72 -5.82 21.85
N VAL A 137 -10.29 -6.52 20.79
CA VAL A 137 -8.88 -6.86 20.52
C VAL A 137 -8.28 -6.10 19.33
N SER A 138 -9.03 -5.20 18.70
CA SER A 138 -8.56 -4.38 17.57
C SER A 138 -8.20 -2.94 17.95
N VAL A 139 -7.27 -2.35 17.19
CA VAL A 139 -7.10 -0.89 17.14
C VAL A 139 -8.35 -0.27 16.50
N THR A 140 -8.85 0.84 17.05
CA THR A 140 -9.88 1.64 16.36
C THR A 140 -9.23 2.42 15.23
N ILE A 141 -9.51 2.03 13.99
CA ILE A 141 -9.00 2.73 12.81
C ILE A 141 -9.99 3.83 12.45
N VAL A 142 -9.52 5.07 12.37
CA VAL A 142 -10.31 6.22 11.88
C VAL A 142 -9.87 6.49 10.44
N PRO A 143 -10.64 6.10 9.42
CA PRO A 143 -10.20 6.18 8.03
C PRO A 143 -9.94 7.61 7.55
N ASN A 144 -10.61 8.60 8.13
CA ASN A 144 -10.27 10.02 7.94
C ASN A 144 -10.79 10.86 9.12
N SER A 145 -10.12 11.99 9.38
CA SER A 145 -10.56 13.00 10.34
C SER A 145 -10.63 14.38 9.70
N ILE A 146 -10.91 14.43 8.39
CA ILE A 146 -11.09 15.68 7.63
C ILE A 146 -12.52 16.15 7.85
N ASP A 147 -12.67 17.42 8.22
CA ASP A 147 -13.96 18.06 8.42
C ASP A 147 -14.79 18.10 7.12
N GLU A 148 -16.09 18.34 7.26
CA GLU A 148 -16.98 18.36 6.12
C GLU A 148 -16.70 19.54 5.19
N HIS A 149 -16.05 19.25 4.06
CA HIS A 149 -15.72 20.18 3.01
C HIS A 149 -16.11 19.64 1.64
N TRP A 150 -16.40 20.51 0.68
CA TRP A 150 -16.72 20.13 -0.71
C TRP A 150 -15.60 19.31 -1.37
N TRP A 151 -14.35 19.58 -0.99
CA TRP A 151 -13.16 18.93 -1.54
C TRP A 151 -12.81 17.63 -0.81
N ARG A 152 -13.43 17.31 0.34
CA ARG A 152 -13.10 16.11 1.14
C ARG A 152 -13.21 14.83 0.32
N LEU A 153 -14.33 14.62 -0.38
CA LEU A 153 -14.55 13.42 -1.18
C LEU A 153 -13.58 13.32 -2.37
N PRO A 154 -13.41 14.36 -3.21
CA PRO A 154 -12.38 14.35 -4.26
C PRO A 154 -10.97 14.02 -3.74
N VAL A 155 -10.57 14.63 -2.62
CA VAL A 155 -9.25 14.41 -2.03
C VAL A 155 -9.09 12.99 -1.50
N LEU A 156 -10.08 12.43 -0.81
CA LEU A 156 -10.00 11.04 -0.31
C LEU A 156 -9.88 10.03 -1.45
N ILE A 157 -10.61 10.24 -2.55
CA ILE A 157 -10.49 9.40 -3.76
C ILE A 157 -9.10 9.57 -4.40
N ALA A 158 -8.61 10.81 -4.52
CA ALA A 158 -7.28 11.09 -5.06
C ALA A 158 -6.16 10.47 -4.18
N SER A 159 -6.29 10.54 -2.85
CA SER A 159 -5.38 9.89 -1.90
C SER A 159 -5.39 8.37 -2.03
N ALA A 160 -6.55 7.73 -2.15
CA ALA A 160 -6.67 6.29 -2.39
C ALA A 160 -5.96 5.86 -3.70
N CYS A 161 -6.18 6.61 -4.78
CA CYS A 161 -5.51 6.39 -6.06
C CYS A 161 -3.99 6.62 -5.95
N ALA A 162 -3.54 7.69 -5.30
CA ALA A 162 -2.12 7.99 -5.17
C ALA A 162 -1.40 6.95 -4.28
N ASN A 163 -2.03 6.54 -3.18
CA ASN A 163 -1.49 5.52 -2.27
C ASN A 163 -1.35 4.17 -2.98
N SER A 164 -2.42 3.71 -3.63
CA SER A 164 -2.39 2.47 -4.40
C SER A 164 -1.31 2.48 -5.49
N VAL A 165 -1.19 3.56 -6.26
CA VAL A 165 -0.14 3.68 -7.27
C VAL A 165 1.25 3.62 -6.64
N ALA A 166 1.50 4.34 -5.55
CA ALA A 166 2.79 4.34 -4.86
C ALA A 166 3.17 2.95 -4.33
N GLU A 167 2.25 2.29 -3.63
CA GLU A 167 2.50 0.99 -3.04
C GLU A 167 2.65 -0.10 -4.10
N GLU A 168 1.76 -0.19 -5.08
CA GLU A 168 1.85 -1.23 -6.11
C GLU A 168 3.10 -1.05 -6.99
N VAL A 169 3.49 0.19 -7.30
CA VAL A 169 4.72 0.44 -8.05
C VAL A 169 5.96 0.10 -7.24
N ILE A 170 6.09 0.59 -6.00
CA ILE A 170 7.32 0.43 -5.22
C ILE A 170 7.44 -0.99 -4.64
N VAL A 171 6.37 -1.45 -3.99
CA VAL A 171 6.40 -2.67 -3.18
C VAL A 171 6.25 -3.91 -4.05
N VAL A 172 5.43 -3.86 -5.10
CA VAL A 172 5.24 -5.00 -6.02
C VAL A 172 6.18 -4.89 -7.22
N ALA A 173 5.99 -3.92 -8.11
CA ALA A 173 6.70 -3.90 -9.38
C ALA A 173 8.21 -3.66 -9.22
N TYR A 174 8.60 -2.63 -8.47
CA TYR A 174 10.00 -2.25 -8.28
C TYR A 174 10.76 -3.28 -7.44
N LEU A 175 10.31 -3.53 -6.20
CA LEU A 175 11.06 -4.36 -5.26
C LEU A 175 11.20 -5.81 -5.76
N ILE A 176 10.12 -6.43 -6.25
CA ILE A 176 10.19 -7.81 -6.76
C ILE A 176 11.12 -7.87 -7.98
N SER A 177 11.06 -6.90 -8.90
CA SER A 177 11.96 -6.85 -10.05
C SER A 177 13.43 -6.71 -9.64
N ARG A 178 13.72 -5.87 -8.64
CA ARG A 178 15.07 -5.65 -8.14
C ARG A 178 15.64 -6.85 -7.39
N LEU A 179 14.84 -7.50 -6.54
CA LEU A 179 15.25 -8.72 -5.85
C LEU A 179 15.52 -9.86 -6.84
N ARG A 180 14.65 -10.03 -7.86
CA ARG A 180 14.89 -10.99 -8.96
C ARG A 180 16.18 -10.69 -9.72
N LYS A 181 16.46 -9.40 -9.98
CA LYS A 181 17.71 -8.99 -10.63
C LYS A 181 18.94 -9.33 -9.78
N LEU A 182 18.81 -9.35 -8.44
CA LEU A 182 19.84 -9.85 -7.51
C LEU A 182 19.92 -11.39 -7.42
N GLY A 183 19.13 -12.13 -8.20
CA GLY A 183 19.10 -13.60 -8.21
C GLY A 183 18.15 -14.23 -7.17
N TRP A 184 17.28 -13.44 -6.53
CA TRP A 184 16.26 -14.01 -5.64
C TRP A 184 15.20 -14.75 -6.44
N SER A 185 14.87 -15.97 -6.00
CA SER A 185 13.75 -16.73 -6.57
C SER A 185 12.44 -15.97 -6.48
N ASP A 186 11.49 -16.28 -7.36
CA ASP A 186 10.14 -15.70 -7.38
C ASP A 186 9.45 -15.69 -6.01
N ASN A 187 9.49 -16.82 -5.29
CA ASN A 187 8.83 -16.92 -3.99
C ASN A 187 9.51 -16.11 -2.89
N LYS A 188 10.85 -16.05 -2.87
CA LYS A 188 11.58 -15.22 -1.90
C LYS A 188 11.31 -13.72 -2.14
N SER A 189 11.32 -13.28 -3.39
CA SER A 189 11.01 -11.89 -3.76
C SER A 189 9.57 -11.51 -3.40
N LEU A 190 8.62 -12.42 -3.64
CA LEU A 190 7.22 -12.25 -3.25
C LEU A 190 7.07 -12.12 -1.72
N LEU A 191 7.70 -13.01 -0.96
CA LEU A 191 7.62 -12.99 0.50
C LEU A 191 8.21 -11.69 1.06
N ALA A 192 9.38 -11.26 0.57
CA ALA A 192 9.98 -9.99 1.01
C ALA A 192 9.08 -8.78 0.71
N SER A 193 8.46 -8.75 -0.46
CA SER A 193 7.49 -7.72 -0.85
C SER A 193 6.26 -7.70 0.09
N ALA A 194 5.68 -8.87 0.37
CA ALA A 194 4.53 -8.99 1.27
C ALA A 194 4.86 -8.63 2.72
N LEU A 195 6.05 -9.02 3.21
CA LEU A 195 6.51 -8.65 4.56
C LEU A 195 6.80 -7.15 4.67
N LEU A 196 7.39 -6.54 3.64
CA LEU A 196 7.53 -5.09 3.59
C LEU A 196 6.16 -4.42 3.70
N ARG A 197 5.18 -4.87 2.91
CA ARG A 197 3.80 -4.38 2.98
C ARG A 197 3.23 -4.47 4.39
N GLY A 198 3.26 -5.67 4.97
CA GLY A 198 2.80 -5.87 6.34
C GLY A 198 3.46 -4.91 7.34
N SER A 199 4.77 -4.69 7.21
CA SER A 199 5.53 -3.92 8.19
C SER A 199 5.07 -2.47 8.30
N TYR A 200 4.86 -1.77 7.17
CA TYR A 200 4.37 -0.38 7.20
C TYR A 200 2.89 -0.26 7.50
N HIS A 201 2.16 -1.36 7.68
CA HIS A 201 0.77 -1.38 8.17
C HIS A 201 0.62 -1.83 9.62
N LEU A 202 1.72 -2.15 10.33
CA LEU A 202 1.65 -2.56 11.75
C LEU A 202 1.08 -1.49 12.68
N TYR A 203 1.06 -0.22 12.25
CA TYR A 203 0.41 0.87 12.99
C TYR A 203 -1.12 0.67 13.13
N GLN A 204 -1.72 -0.17 12.28
CA GLN A 204 -3.13 -0.57 12.34
C GLN A 204 -3.35 -1.74 13.34
N GLY A 205 -2.30 -2.18 14.03
CA GLY A 205 -2.29 -3.38 14.86
C GLY A 205 -1.82 -4.62 14.10
N LEU A 206 -1.65 -5.73 14.84
CA LEU A 206 -1.22 -7.02 14.27
C LEU A 206 -2.16 -7.52 13.17
N GLY A 207 -3.48 -7.36 13.35
CA GLY A 207 -4.47 -7.75 12.36
C GLY A 207 -4.32 -6.99 11.03
N GLY A 208 -4.12 -5.66 11.09
CA GLY A 208 -3.89 -4.84 9.90
C GLY A 208 -2.59 -5.20 9.18
N GLY A 209 -1.50 -5.44 9.93
CA GLY A 209 -0.24 -5.93 9.36
C GLY A 209 -0.38 -7.30 8.68
N LEU A 210 -1.00 -8.27 9.34
CA LEU A 210 -1.23 -9.62 8.79
C LEU A 210 -2.13 -9.59 7.55
N GLY A 211 -3.22 -8.82 7.58
CA GLY A 211 -4.10 -8.64 6.42
C GLY A 211 -3.35 -8.09 5.21
N ASN A 212 -2.42 -7.17 5.46
CA ASN A 212 -1.58 -6.57 4.43
C ASN A 212 -0.48 -7.51 3.91
N ILE A 213 0.03 -8.43 4.73
CA ILE A 213 0.88 -9.54 4.25
C ILE A 213 0.07 -10.43 3.29
N VAL A 214 -1.15 -10.82 3.66
CA VAL A 214 -2.02 -11.65 2.82
C VAL A 214 -2.33 -10.95 1.49
N MET A 215 -2.73 -9.68 1.54
CA MET A 215 -2.95 -8.87 0.33
C MET A 215 -1.69 -8.82 -0.53
N GLY A 216 -0.52 -8.55 0.05
CA GLY A 216 0.77 -8.50 -0.65
C GLY A 216 1.13 -9.82 -1.32
N LEU A 217 0.86 -10.96 -0.67
CA LEU A 217 1.07 -12.29 -1.27
C LEU A 217 0.14 -12.52 -2.47
N VAL A 218 -1.15 -12.19 -2.34
CA VAL A 218 -2.14 -12.35 -3.42
C VAL A 218 -1.79 -11.44 -4.60
N PHE A 219 -1.56 -10.16 -4.34
CA PHE A 219 -1.27 -9.14 -5.35
C PHE A 219 0.06 -9.41 -6.03
N GLY A 220 1.11 -9.62 -5.26
CA GLY A 220 2.42 -9.94 -5.80
C GLY A 220 2.38 -11.22 -6.64
N ARG A 221 1.70 -12.28 -6.20
CA ARG A 221 1.55 -13.51 -7.00
C ARG A 221 0.75 -13.28 -8.27
N TYR A 222 -0.32 -12.49 -8.21
CA TYR A 222 -1.10 -12.11 -9.38
C TYR A 222 -0.21 -11.38 -10.40
N TRP A 223 0.58 -10.42 -9.94
CA TRP A 223 1.52 -9.69 -10.80
C TRP A 223 2.61 -10.60 -11.37
N GLN A 224 3.21 -11.49 -10.58
CA GLN A 224 4.21 -12.45 -11.09
C GLN A 224 3.67 -13.36 -12.20
N ARG A 225 2.37 -13.68 -12.18
CA ARG A 225 1.70 -14.54 -13.17
C ARG A 225 1.29 -13.78 -14.43
N THR A 226 0.93 -12.51 -14.30
CA THR A 226 0.25 -11.74 -15.38
C THR A 226 1.08 -10.57 -15.91
N ASN A 227 2.03 -10.09 -15.13
CA ASN A 227 2.71 -8.80 -15.29
C ASN A 227 1.73 -7.64 -15.51
N ARG A 228 0.54 -7.67 -14.89
CA ARG A 228 -0.47 -6.59 -14.94
C ARG A 228 -0.54 -5.89 -13.59
N LEU A 229 -0.19 -4.59 -13.56
CA LEU A 229 -0.25 -3.78 -12.34
C LEU A 229 -1.57 -3.02 -12.20
N TRP A 230 -2.21 -2.64 -13.31
CA TRP A 230 -3.49 -1.95 -13.32
C TRP A 230 -4.59 -2.59 -12.47
N PRO A 231 -4.81 -3.92 -12.51
CA PRO A 231 -5.82 -4.56 -11.66
C PRO A 231 -5.52 -4.37 -10.17
N LEU A 232 -4.24 -4.40 -9.78
CA LEU A 232 -3.82 -4.26 -8.39
C LEU A 232 -4.03 -2.83 -7.89
N ILE A 233 -3.63 -1.84 -8.71
CA ILE A 233 -3.83 -0.41 -8.41
C ILE A 233 -5.33 -0.13 -8.23
N LEU A 234 -6.16 -0.61 -9.16
CA LEU A 234 -7.61 -0.42 -9.05
C LEU A 234 -8.17 -1.12 -7.81
N ALA A 235 -7.77 -2.37 -7.56
CA ALA A 235 -8.26 -3.13 -6.42
C ALA A 235 -7.94 -2.44 -5.09
N HIS A 236 -6.69 -2.01 -4.94
CA HIS A 236 -6.23 -1.28 -3.77
C HIS A 236 -6.96 0.07 -3.62
N ALA A 237 -7.04 0.87 -4.68
CA ALA A 237 -7.76 2.14 -4.66
C ALA A 237 -9.23 1.97 -4.24
N LEU A 238 -9.89 0.90 -4.71
CA LEU A 238 -11.27 0.58 -4.32
C LEU A 238 -11.38 0.19 -2.84
N ILE A 239 -10.47 -0.65 -2.34
CA ILE A 239 -10.45 -1.02 -0.91
C ILE A 239 -10.28 0.24 -0.04
N ASP A 240 -9.30 1.08 -0.36
CA ASP A 240 -9.03 2.34 0.36
C ASP A 240 -10.23 3.30 0.28
N ALA A 241 -10.76 3.52 -0.92
CA ALA A 241 -11.90 4.42 -1.11
C ALA A 241 -13.14 3.92 -0.36
N VAL A 242 -13.43 2.61 -0.39
CA VAL A 242 -14.55 2.04 0.37
C VAL A 242 -14.33 2.21 1.88
N ALA A 243 -13.11 2.01 2.38
CA ALA A 243 -12.79 2.24 3.79
C ALA A 243 -12.97 3.72 4.18
N TYR A 244 -12.48 4.66 3.37
CA TYR A 244 -12.58 6.10 3.62
C TYR A 244 -14.03 6.59 3.57
N LEU A 245 -14.77 6.18 2.54
CA LEU A 245 -16.12 6.66 2.25
C LEU A 245 -17.17 5.94 3.10
N GLY A 246 -17.06 4.62 3.26
CA GLY A 246 -17.98 3.82 4.05
C GLY A 246 -18.04 4.28 5.50
N TYR A 247 -16.89 4.63 6.07
CA TYR A 247 -16.83 5.24 7.40
C TYR A 247 -17.57 6.57 7.47
N ASN A 248 -17.38 7.45 6.48
CA ASN A 248 -18.07 8.76 6.45
C ASN A 248 -19.59 8.63 6.37
N VAL A 249 -20.10 7.63 5.66
CA VAL A 249 -21.55 7.42 5.50
C VAL A 249 -22.17 6.79 6.75
N LEU A 250 -21.47 5.87 7.39
CA LEU A 250 -22.05 5.00 8.42
C LEU A 250 -21.74 5.43 9.85
N ARG A 251 -20.64 6.16 10.10
CA ARG A 251 -20.27 6.62 11.45
C ARG A 251 -21.40 7.45 12.06
N GLY A 252 -21.79 7.12 13.29
CA GLY A 252 -22.88 7.79 14.01
C GLY A 252 -24.29 7.45 13.50
N ARG A 253 -24.42 6.57 12.49
CA ARG A 253 -25.71 6.08 11.97
C ARG A 253 -25.97 4.61 12.25
N VAL A 254 -24.93 3.85 12.62
CA VAL A 254 -25.05 2.43 12.96
C VAL A 254 -24.27 2.11 14.24
N GLY A 255 -24.83 1.27 15.11
CA GLY A 255 -24.27 0.98 16.43
C GLY A 255 -23.11 -0.02 16.44
N TRP A 256 -22.77 -0.61 15.29
CA TRP A 256 -21.70 -1.61 15.15
C TRP A 256 -20.38 -1.02 14.62
N LEU A 257 -20.39 0.23 14.18
CA LEU A 257 -19.18 0.96 13.81
C LEU A 257 -18.66 1.73 15.04
N PRO A 258 -17.37 1.57 15.40
CA PRO A 258 -16.74 2.40 16.42
C PRO A 258 -16.74 3.91 16.10
#